data_AF-A0A816A5T2-F1
#
_entry.id   AF-A0A816A5T2-F1
#
_cell.length_a   1.000
_cell.length_b   1.000
_cell.length_c   1.000
_cell.angle_alpha   90.00
_cell.angle_beta   90.00
_cell.angle_gamma   90.00
#
_symmetry.space_group_name_H-M   'P 1'
#
loop_
_entity.id
_entity.type
_entity.pdbx_description
1 polymer ?
#
loop_
_entity_poly.entity_id
_entity_poly.type
_entity_poly.pdbx_seq_one_letter_code
_entity_poly.pdbx_strand_id
1 'polypeptide(L)'
;MKKTKDDYRKLYVDTIIDAVKQIDKGNNRPFVTSSPSNGLETIIENYIAKDPQDPLYGDVHFYGYQDDSWEPTTYPITRFLSETGIQSLPSLDTWYETTMNSSDLNFNSSFILHREHSENQLTAMMKHIENNLPLPVTNDSLRNFAQLIYLSQINQAMTLKSISDLCRLHSSTDMINPKTGQGHTMGLMYWLINDIWQAPTWATIEYGLKWKMSHYYVDHMYAPVYSIAMLTPYLANVTDENAQVSFYVINELLNDTRGDLICSIYTLDTLSPRLSFGNDILFTSPDVQNIMSFPYSLLMKRVDCKDNSPCIIHCLLNHNQHQIGQTLFLNRPKNYQVLNPNLQIETNVTGYFSRNGFHMFQPRMTINFHSWIPIKDFDKDNFDIRHTSLFDVTLP
;
A
#
# COMPACT_ATOMS: atom_id res chain seq x y z
N MET A 1 -21.89 25.25 20.18
CA MET A 1 -21.85 23.77 20.34
C MET A 1 -23.23 23.14 20.58
N LYS A 2 -24.03 23.55 21.59
CA LYS A 2 -25.33 22.89 21.87
C LYS A 2 -26.26 22.86 20.64
N LYS A 3 -26.49 24.01 20.01
CA LYS A 3 -27.29 24.11 18.78
C LYS A 3 -26.81 23.16 17.67
N THR A 4 -25.51 23.10 17.41
CA THR A 4 -24.91 22.20 16.41
C THR A 4 -25.14 20.72 16.71
N LYS A 5 -25.06 20.32 17.99
CA LYS A 5 -25.34 18.94 18.41
C LYS A 5 -26.82 18.58 18.27
N ASP A 6 -27.70 19.53 18.56
CA ASP A 6 -29.15 19.34 18.42
C ASP A 6 -29.55 19.28 16.93
N ASP A 7 -28.98 20.15 16.09
CA ASP A 7 -29.18 20.16 14.64
C ASP A 7 -28.68 18.85 14.00
N TYR A 8 -27.53 18.33 14.44
CA TYR A 8 -27.01 17.02 14.00
C TYR A 8 -28.02 15.90 14.29
N ARG A 9 -28.53 15.81 15.53
CA ARG A 9 -29.54 14.79 15.87
C ARG A 9 -30.82 14.97 15.08
N LYS A 10 -31.28 16.22 14.92
CA LYS A 10 -32.50 16.50 14.17
C LYS A 10 -32.41 16.00 12.73
N LEU A 11 -31.27 16.18 12.08
CA LEU A 11 -31.04 15.74 10.71
C LEU A 11 -30.79 14.23 10.64
N TYR A 12 -29.72 13.74 11.28
CA TYR A 12 -29.23 12.38 11.05
C TYR A 12 -30.01 11.32 11.81
N VAL A 13 -30.60 11.66 12.96
CA VAL A 13 -31.37 10.73 13.79
C VAL A 13 -32.87 10.89 13.50
N ASP A 14 -33.46 12.03 13.86
CA ASP A 14 -34.92 12.20 13.80
C ASP A 14 -35.48 12.24 12.37
N THR A 15 -34.64 12.52 11.37
CA THR A 15 -35.08 12.61 9.98
C THR A 15 -34.54 11.46 9.14
N ILE A 16 -33.21 11.28 9.07
CA ILE A 16 -32.61 10.29 8.16
C ILE A 16 -32.81 8.85 8.67
N ILE A 17 -32.48 8.52 9.93
CA ILE A 17 -32.71 7.16 10.47
C ILE A 17 -34.19 6.78 10.35
N ASP A 18 -35.10 7.69 10.71
CA ASP A 18 -36.52 7.43 10.65
C ASP A 18 -36.99 7.17 9.21
N ALA A 19 -36.51 7.96 8.23
CA ALA A 19 -36.79 7.72 6.82
C ALA A 19 -36.25 6.36 6.33
N VAL A 20 -35.03 5.99 6.72
CA VAL A 20 -34.41 4.70 6.35
C VAL A 20 -35.21 3.53 6.94
N LYS A 21 -35.58 3.58 8.23
CA LYS A 21 -36.37 2.53 8.90
C LYS A 21 -37.77 2.34 8.31
N GLN A 22 -38.38 3.41 7.80
CA GLN A 22 -39.66 3.31 7.10
C GLN A 22 -39.57 2.53 5.79
N ILE A 23 -38.39 2.52 5.15
CA ILE A 23 -38.13 1.81 3.89
C ILE A 23 -37.59 0.40 4.17
N ASP A 24 -36.52 0.27 4.97
CA ASP A 24 -35.92 -1.01 5.37
C ASP A 24 -36.52 -1.53 6.68
N LYS A 25 -37.83 -1.82 6.66
CA LYS A 25 -38.64 -2.18 7.85
C LYS A 25 -38.17 -3.44 8.57
N GLY A 26 -37.35 -4.28 7.94
CA GLY A 26 -36.80 -5.49 8.53
C GLY A 26 -35.52 -5.25 9.34
N ASN A 27 -34.98 -4.01 9.35
CA ASN A 27 -33.64 -3.71 9.85
C ASN A 27 -32.58 -4.65 9.27
N ASN A 28 -32.70 -4.96 7.97
CA ASN A 28 -31.83 -5.94 7.32
C ASN A 28 -30.40 -5.42 7.11
N ARG A 29 -30.22 -4.09 7.20
CA ARG A 29 -28.92 -3.42 7.08
C ARG A 29 -28.65 -2.58 8.33
N PRO A 30 -27.42 -2.61 8.87
CA PRO A 30 -27.05 -1.68 9.93
C PRO A 30 -27.01 -0.25 9.40
N PHE A 31 -27.30 0.71 10.27
CA PHE A 31 -27.17 2.13 10.00
C PHE A 31 -26.25 2.76 11.06
N VAL A 32 -25.27 3.54 10.61
CA VAL A 32 -24.41 4.37 11.45
C VAL A 32 -24.64 5.84 11.09
N THR A 33 -24.64 6.74 12.08
CA THR A 33 -24.95 8.16 11.86
C THR A 33 -23.79 8.95 11.25
N SER A 34 -22.59 8.39 11.24
CA SER A 34 -21.37 9.01 10.72
C SER A 34 -20.35 7.92 10.36
N SER A 35 -19.29 8.33 9.66
CA SER A 35 -18.02 7.62 9.56
C SER A 35 -16.92 8.69 9.74
N PRO A 36 -15.97 8.52 10.67
CA PRO A 36 -15.87 7.41 11.61
C PRO A 36 -17.01 7.43 12.65
N SER A 37 -17.30 6.29 13.25
CA SER A 37 -18.29 6.13 14.33
C SER A 37 -17.97 4.93 15.21
N ASN A 38 -18.23 5.05 16.52
CA ASN A 38 -18.13 3.93 17.46
C ASN A 38 -19.33 2.96 17.39
N GLY A 39 -20.19 3.08 16.38
CA GLY A 39 -21.34 2.21 16.18
C GLY A 39 -22.34 2.26 17.35
N LEU A 40 -22.59 1.11 17.99
CA LEU A 40 -23.53 1.02 19.12
C LEU A 40 -23.15 1.92 20.29
N GLU A 41 -21.84 2.11 20.55
CA GLU A 41 -21.38 3.00 21.61
C GLU A 41 -21.77 4.46 21.32
N THR A 42 -21.74 4.87 20.03
CA THR A 42 -22.23 6.20 19.63
C THR A 42 -23.72 6.38 19.99
N ILE A 43 -24.54 5.33 19.88
CA ILE A 43 -25.96 5.37 20.26
C ILE A 43 -26.12 5.54 21.78
N ILE A 44 -25.34 4.79 22.57
CA ILE A 44 -25.33 4.90 24.04
C ILE A 44 -24.95 6.32 24.47
N GLU A 45 -24.02 6.95 23.75
CA GLU A 45 -23.59 8.33 23.98
C GLU A 45 -24.51 9.39 23.33
N ASN A 46 -25.75 9.00 23.02
CA ASN A 46 -26.77 9.87 22.43
C ASN A 46 -26.32 10.46 21.07
N TYR A 47 -25.90 9.57 20.18
CA TYR A 47 -25.56 9.76 18.77
C TYR A 47 -24.37 10.68 18.46
N ILE A 48 -23.64 11.13 19.47
CA ILE A 48 -22.42 11.93 19.32
C ILE A 48 -21.39 11.37 20.29
N ALA A 49 -20.47 10.56 19.76
CA ALA A 49 -19.44 9.93 20.56
C ALA A 49 -18.53 10.96 21.25
N LYS A 50 -18.02 10.61 22.44
CA LYS A 50 -17.01 11.39 23.15
C LYS A 50 -15.68 11.39 22.39
N ASP A 51 -15.30 10.22 21.86
CA ASP A 51 -14.17 10.03 20.98
C ASP A 51 -14.58 9.16 19.79
N PRO A 52 -14.96 9.74 18.64
CA PRO A 52 -15.38 8.99 17.46
C PRO A 52 -14.24 8.28 16.73
N GLN A 53 -12.98 8.43 17.19
CA GLN A 53 -11.79 7.79 16.63
C GLN A 53 -11.23 6.71 17.56
N ASP A 54 -12.02 6.28 18.56
CA ASP A 54 -11.59 5.26 19.52
C ASP A 54 -11.35 3.92 18.78
N PRO A 55 -10.10 3.42 18.75
CA PRO A 55 -9.76 2.21 17.99
C PRO A 55 -10.43 0.93 18.52
N LEU A 56 -11.04 0.97 19.70
CA LEU A 56 -11.73 -0.16 20.31
C LEU A 56 -13.15 -0.36 19.79
N TYR A 57 -13.73 0.63 19.12
CA TYR A 57 -15.11 0.62 18.62
C TYR A 57 -15.20 0.96 17.14
N GLY A 58 -16.23 0.43 16.48
CA GLY A 58 -16.66 0.81 15.12
C GLY A 58 -15.53 1.00 14.10
N ASP A 59 -15.48 2.15 13.43
CA ASP A 59 -14.51 2.46 12.40
C ASP A 59 -13.70 3.74 12.68
N VAL A 60 -12.49 3.82 12.14
CA VAL A 60 -11.53 4.93 12.32
C VAL A 60 -11.08 5.45 10.96
N HIS A 61 -10.82 6.76 10.89
CA HIS A 61 -10.11 7.41 9.78
C HIS A 61 -8.72 7.83 10.24
N PHE A 62 -7.65 7.42 9.55
CA PHE A 62 -6.28 7.76 9.95
C PHE A 62 -5.42 8.29 8.80
N TYR A 63 -4.81 9.45 9.02
CA TYR A 63 -3.91 10.09 8.07
C TYR A 63 -2.65 10.58 8.78
N GLY A 64 -1.55 9.85 8.62
CA GLY A 64 -0.23 10.18 9.19
C GLY A 64 0.72 10.74 8.15
N TYR A 65 1.02 12.05 8.21
CA TYR A 65 1.86 12.76 7.24
C TYR A 65 3.23 13.19 7.78
N GLN A 66 3.52 12.88 9.05
CA GLN A 66 4.73 13.37 9.72
C GLN A 66 5.74 12.26 10.01
N ASP A 67 5.26 11.10 10.41
CA ASP A 67 6.11 9.95 10.73
C ASP A 67 6.53 9.20 9.46
N ASP A 68 7.40 8.19 9.61
CA ASP A 68 7.81 7.35 8.48
C ASP A 68 6.60 6.52 8.00
N SER A 69 6.10 6.81 6.80
CA SER A 69 4.88 6.19 6.27
C SER A 69 5.08 4.73 5.84
N TRP A 70 6.28 4.19 5.99
CA TRP A 70 6.56 2.77 5.75
C TRP A 70 6.59 1.99 7.06
N GLU A 71 6.66 2.69 8.20
CA GLU A 71 6.75 2.08 9.52
C GLU A 71 5.38 1.65 10.06
N PRO A 72 5.08 0.34 10.20
CA PRO A 72 3.76 -0.12 10.62
C PRO A 72 3.32 0.41 11.98
N THR A 73 4.24 0.64 12.93
CA THR A 73 3.86 1.08 14.29
C THR A 73 3.32 2.52 14.36
N THR A 74 3.42 3.29 13.27
CA THR A 74 2.83 4.64 13.18
C THR A 74 1.30 4.60 12.98
N TYR A 75 0.74 3.46 12.60
CA TYR A 75 -0.68 3.30 12.29
C TYR A 75 -1.46 2.72 13.48
N PRO A 76 -2.71 3.14 13.68
CA PRO A 76 -3.53 2.60 14.75
C PRO A 76 -3.99 1.18 14.41
N ILE A 77 -4.03 0.31 15.42
CA ILE A 77 -4.68 -1.00 15.33
C ILE A 77 -6.14 -0.79 15.76
N THR A 78 -7.09 -1.00 14.85
CA THR A 78 -8.52 -0.63 14.99
C THR A 78 -9.43 -1.82 14.71
N ARG A 79 -10.74 -1.69 14.96
CA ARG A 79 -11.71 -2.73 14.52
C ARG A 79 -11.95 -2.70 13.01
N PHE A 80 -11.94 -1.50 12.41
CA PHE A 80 -12.07 -1.28 10.98
C PHE A 80 -11.42 0.05 10.62
N LEU A 81 -10.52 0.07 9.64
CA LEU A 81 -9.89 1.29 9.14
C LEU A 81 -10.58 1.71 7.85
N SER A 82 -11.61 2.56 7.96
CA SER A 82 -12.51 2.90 6.84
C SER A 82 -11.97 4.01 5.93
N GLU A 83 -11.00 4.79 6.41
CA GLU A 83 -10.25 5.70 5.57
C GLU A 83 -8.79 5.81 6.02
N THR A 84 -7.89 5.75 5.06
CA THR A 84 -6.47 6.06 5.26
C THR A 84 -5.75 6.18 3.92
N GLY A 85 -4.69 6.98 3.86
CA GLY A 85 -3.84 7.00 2.68
C GLY A 85 -2.80 8.10 2.70
N ILE A 86 -2.04 8.16 1.61
CA ILE A 86 -1.07 9.21 1.32
C ILE A 86 -1.21 9.63 -0.15
N GLN A 87 -0.90 10.89 -0.46
CA GLN A 87 -0.96 11.37 -1.83
C GLN A 87 0.18 10.86 -2.72
N SER A 88 -0.10 10.79 -4.02
CA SER A 88 0.89 10.67 -5.09
C SER A 88 0.50 11.51 -6.30
N LEU A 89 1.48 11.85 -7.14
CA LEU A 89 1.22 12.52 -8.40
C LEU A 89 0.64 11.54 -9.44
N PRO A 90 -0.27 11.99 -10.33
CA PRO A 90 -0.68 11.22 -11.49
C PRO A 90 0.42 11.22 -12.56
N SER A 91 0.30 10.30 -13.51
CA SER A 91 1.26 10.08 -14.59
C SER A 91 1.42 11.31 -15.50
N LEU A 92 2.55 11.38 -16.20
CA LEU A 92 2.79 12.44 -17.20
C LEU A 92 1.70 12.46 -18.28
N ASP A 93 1.21 11.29 -18.70
CA ASP A 93 0.15 11.21 -19.71
C ASP A 93 -1.12 11.93 -19.26
N THR A 94 -1.51 11.73 -17.99
CA THR A 94 -2.63 12.45 -17.37
C THR A 94 -2.34 13.95 -17.29
N TRP A 95 -1.11 14.37 -17.02
CA TRP A 95 -0.75 15.79 -17.06
C TRP A 95 -0.84 16.40 -18.46
N TYR A 96 -0.44 15.68 -19.50
CA TYR A 96 -0.51 16.15 -20.89
C TYR A 96 -1.94 16.39 -21.38
N GLU A 97 -2.95 15.79 -20.76
CA GLU A 97 -4.36 16.11 -21.02
C GLU A 97 -4.75 17.53 -20.58
N THR A 98 -3.93 18.16 -19.71
CA THR A 98 -4.28 19.44 -19.07
C THR A 98 -3.44 20.62 -19.53
N THR A 99 -2.22 20.38 -20.01
CA THR A 99 -1.31 21.44 -20.46
C THR A 99 -0.38 20.93 -21.55
N MET A 100 -0.10 21.80 -22.52
CA MET A 100 0.93 21.61 -23.54
C MET A 100 2.21 22.41 -23.21
N ASN A 101 2.19 23.21 -22.14
CA ASN A 101 3.32 24.03 -21.75
C ASN A 101 4.27 23.24 -20.85
N SER A 102 5.46 22.95 -21.34
CA SER A 102 6.44 22.15 -20.59
C SER A 102 6.91 22.81 -19.29
N SER A 103 6.81 24.14 -19.14
CA SER A 103 7.17 24.81 -17.88
C SER A 103 6.18 24.52 -16.74
N ASP A 104 4.97 24.08 -17.07
CA ASP A 104 3.96 23.70 -16.08
C ASP A 104 4.30 22.35 -15.44
N LEU A 105 5.00 21.48 -16.17
CA LEU A 105 5.37 20.12 -15.80
C LEU A 105 6.64 20.08 -14.93
N ASN A 106 6.56 20.77 -13.80
CA ASN A 106 7.59 20.84 -12.78
C ASN A 106 6.93 20.84 -11.39
N PHE A 107 7.52 20.13 -10.43
CA PHE A 107 6.94 19.88 -9.10
C PHE A 107 6.52 21.16 -8.36
N ASN A 108 7.30 22.24 -8.52
CA ASN A 108 7.06 23.53 -7.86
C ASN A 108 6.45 24.60 -8.80
N SER A 109 5.92 24.22 -9.96
CA SER A 109 5.30 25.19 -10.86
C SER A 109 4.02 25.77 -10.23
N SER A 110 3.67 27.00 -10.60
CA SER A 110 2.40 27.61 -10.16
C SER A 110 1.20 26.79 -10.61
N PHE A 111 1.31 26.06 -11.72
CA PHE A 111 0.28 25.16 -12.23
C PHE A 111 0.06 23.95 -11.32
N ILE A 112 1.13 23.23 -10.94
CA ILE A 112 1.03 22.08 -10.03
C ILE A 112 0.55 22.53 -8.65
N LEU A 113 1.09 23.63 -8.13
CA LEU A 113 0.66 24.21 -6.85
C LEU A 113 -0.80 24.66 -6.86
N HIS A 114 -1.31 25.16 -7.99
CA HIS A 114 -2.72 25.52 -8.14
C HIS A 114 -3.64 24.31 -8.11
N ARG A 115 -3.17 23.14 -8.60
CA ARG A 115 -3.94 21.90 -8.61
C ARG A 115 -3.82 21.08 -7.33
N GLU A 116 -2.84 21.36 -6.49
CA GLU A 116 -2.79 20.83 -5.13
C GLU A 116 -3.85 21.53 -4.27
N HIS A 117 -4.87 20.77 -3.86
CA HIS A 117 -5.96 21.27 -3.03
C HIS A 117 -5.85 20.84 -1.56
N SER A 118 -4.75 20.20 -1.20
CA SER A 118 -4.50 19.68 0.14
C SER A 118 -3.29 20.35 0.74
N GLU A 119 -3.51 21.05 1.85
CA GLU A 119 -2.49 21.86 2.48
C GLU A 119 -1.28 20.99 2.91
N ASN A 120 -0.07 21.46 2.55
CA ASN A 120 1.22 20.87 2.91
C ASN A 120 1.49 19.44 2.38
N GLN A 121 0.63 18.87 1.52
CA GLN A 121 0.78 17.47 1.11
C GLN A 121 1.91 17.22 0.12
N LEU A 122 2.23 18.16 -0.78
CA LEU A 122 3.42 18.06 -1.63
C LEU A 122 4.72 18.03 -0.80
N THR A 123 4.79 18.83 0.27
CA THR A 123 5.93 18.83 1.20
C THR A 123 6.03 17.50 1.94
N ALA A 124 4.91 16.97 2.44
CA ALA A 124 4.86 15.66 3.07
C ALA A 124 5.31 14.57 2.10
N MET A 125 4.79 14.57 0.87
CA MET A 125 5.18 13.64 -0.19
C MET A 125 6.69 13.62 -0.41
N MET A 126 7.32 14.79 -0.56
CA MET A 126 8.78 14.88 -0.69
C MET A 126 9.51 14.33 0.53
N LYS A 127 9.07 14.67 1.74
CA LYS A 127 9.66 14.15 2.99
C LYS A 127 9.60 12.61 3.04
N HIS A 128 8.49 11.99 2.66
CA HIS A 128 8.36 10.53 2.65
C HIS A 128 9.24 9.88 1.57
N ILE A 129 9.34 10.49 0.38
CA ILE A 129 10.28 10.07 -0.66
C ILE A 129 11.71 10.14 -0.13
N GLU A 130 12.14 11.29 0.42
CA GLU A 130 13.49 11.50 0.96
C GLU A 130 13.83 10.54 2.11
N ASN A 131 12.84 10.18 2.92
CA ASN A 131 13.03 9.22 4.00
C ASN A 131 13.41 7.85 3.45
N ASN A 132 12.78 7.36 2.38
CA ASN A 132 12.85 5.95 1.98
C ASN A 132 13.53 5.68 0.63
N LEU A 133 13.50 6.62 -0.32
CA LEU A 133 13.88 6.44 -1.71
C LEU A 133 15.00 7.40 -2.15
N PRO A 134 15.81 7.04 -3.15
CA PRO A 134 16.79 7.95 -3.73
C PRO A 134 16.09 9.10 -4.46
N LEU A 135 16.65 10.30 -4.37
CA LEU A 135 16.18 11.46 -5.12
C LEU A 135 16.70 11.42 -6.57
N PRO A 136 15.96 12.01 -7.53
CA PRO A 136 16.42 12.21 -8.89
C PRO A 136 17.79 12.90 -8.97
N VAL A 137 18.69 12.36 -9.79
CA VAL A 137 19.96 13.00 -10.13
C VAL A 137 19.90 13.43 -11.59
N THR A 138 19.24 14.55 -11.90
CA THR A 138 19.13 15.04 -13.29
C THR A 138 18.94 16.56 -13.30
N ASN A 139 19.51 17.22 -14.32
CA ASN A 139 19.28 18.66 -14.57
C ASN A 139 18.13 18.93 -15.56
N ASP A 140 17.59 17.88 -16.19
CA ASP A 140 16.40 18.00 -17.03
C ASP A 140 15.15 18.10 -16.15
N SER A 141 14.45 19.23 -16.24
CA SER A 141 13.27 19.53 -15.43
C SER A 141 12.11 18.56 -15.66
N LEU A 142 11.89 18.13 -16.91
CA LEU A 142 10.79 17.23 -17.24
C LEU A 142 11.11 15.81 -16.79
N ARG A 143 12.36 15.36 -16.97
CA ARG A 143 12.84 14.08 -16.44
C ARG A 143 12.76 14.05 -14.91
N ASN A 144 13.17 15.13 -14.24
CA ASN A 144 13.05 15.27 -12.80
C ASN A 144 11.59 15.13 -12.35
N PHE A 145 10.65 15.82 -13.01
CA PHE A 145 9.23 15.73 -12.69
C PHE A 145 8.67 14.30 -12.92
N ALA A 146 9.04 13.65 -14.03
CA ALA A 146 8.68 12.27 -14.32
C ALA A 146 9.15 11.29 -13.24
N GLN A 147 10.40 11.46 -12.79
CA GLN A 147 10.99 10.63 -11.73
C GLN A 147 10.34 10.90 -10.38
N LEU A 148 9.98 12.15 -10.05
CA LEU A 148 9.22 12.45 -8.83
C LEU A 148 7.82 11.86 -8.85
N ILE A 149 7.14 11.84 -10.01
CA ILE A 149 5.86 11.13 -10.17
C ILE A 149 6.06 9.65 -9.83
N TYR A 150 7.02 8.99 -10.47
CA TYR A 150 7.34 7.58 -10.24
C TYR A 150 7.63 7.28 -8.75
N LEU A 151 8.50 8.08 -8.12
CA LEU A 151 8.86 7.92 -6.71
C LEU A 151 7.66 8.16 -5.77
N SER A 152 6.81 9.15 -6.07
CA SER A 152 5.60 9.41 -5.28
C SER A 152 4.63 8.22 -5.31
N GLN A 153 4.51 7.54 -6.46
CA GLN A 153 3.67 6.37 -6.60
C GLN A 153 4.27 5.13 -5.92
N ILE A 154 5.61 4.95 -5.92
CA ILE A 154 6.27 3.93 -5.09
C ILE A 154 5.97 4.17 -3.62
N ASN A 155 6.16 5.41 -3.15
CA ASN A 155 5.92 5.75 -1.76
C ASN A 155 4.48 5.45 -1.35
N GLN A 156 3.50 5.86 -2.17
CA GLN A 156 2.09 5.55 -1.93
C GLN A 156 1.81 4.05 -1.90
N ALA A 157 2.35 3.29 -2.86
CA ALA A 157 2.17 1.83 -2.94
C ALA A 157 2.74 1.10 -1.72
N MET A 158 3.95 1.45 -1.30
CA MET A 158 4.61 0.86 -0.12
C MET A 158 3.92 1.26 1.19
N THR A 159 3.44 2.50 1.30
CA THR A 159 2.64 2.93 2.46
C THR A 159 1.33 2.16 2.57
N LEU A 160 0.55 2.05 1.48
CA LEU A 160 -0.69 1.27 1.50
C LEU A 160 -0.44 -0.21 1.82
N LYS A 161 0.67 -0.77 1.32
CA LYS A 161 1.10 -2.12 1.68
C LYS A 161 1.40 -2.24 3.18
N SER A 162 2.16 -1.33 3.78
CA SER A 162 2.46 -1.38 5.23
C SER A 162 1.17 -1.32 6.07
N ILE A 163 0.22 -0.47 5.69
CA ILE A 163 -1.09 -0.36 6.35
C ILE A 163 -1.90 -1.66 6.19
N SER A 164 -1.95 -2.21 4.97
CA SER A 164 -2.64 -3.46 4.67
C SER A 164 -2.06 -4.64 5.44
N ASP A 165 -0.73 -4.78 5.43
CA ASP A 165 -0.02 -5.83 6.15
C ASP A 165 -0.36 -5.75 7.66
N LEU A 166 -0.33 -4.54 8.26
CA LEU A 166 -0.71 -4.35 9.67
C LEU A 166 -2.18 -4.72 9.94
N CYS A 167 -3.12 -4.20 9.14
CA CYS A 167 -4.54 -4.45 9.33
C CYS A 167 -4.84 -5.95 9.22
N ARG A 168 -4.33 -6.61 8.19
CA ARG A 168 -4.59 -8.04 7.97
C ARG A 168 -3.92 -8.91 9.02
N LEU A 169 -2.71 -8.56 9.48
CA LEU A 169 -2.07 -9.25 10.61
C LEU A 169 -2.96 -9.20 11.86
N HIS A 170 -3.52 -8.04 12.19
CA HIS A 170 -4.38 -7.85 13.37
C HIS A 170 -5.83 -8.32 13.21
N SER A 171 -6.17 -9.01 12.11
CA SER A 171 -7.52 -9.58 11.92
C SER A 171 -7.79 -10.80 12.82
N SER A 172 -6.76 -11.56 13.17
CA SER A 172 -6.89 -12.76 14.02
C SER A 172 -7.06 -12.42 15.51
N THR A 173 -7.76 -13.31 16.23
CA THR A 173 -7.95 -13.24 17.68
C THR A 173 -6.65 -13.30 18.46
N ASP A 174 -5.67 -14.02 17.93
CA ASP A 174 -4.38 -14.21 18.57
C ASP A 174 -3.49 -12.95 18.48
N MET A 175 -3.92 -11.97 17.67
CA MET A 175 -3.22 -10.71 17.43
C MET A 175 -3.83 -9.52 18.17
N ILE A 176 -4.75 -9.75 19.12
CA ILE A 176 -5.20 -8.69 20.04
C ILE A 176 -4.06 -8.32 20.99
N ASN A 177 -3.78 -7.02 21.09
CA ASN A 177 -2.90 -6.48 22.10
C ASN A 177 -3.52 -6.67 23.51
N PRO A 178 -2.93 -7.47 24.40
CA PRO A 178 -3.52 -7.77 25.70
C PRO A 178 -3.52 -6.59 26.66
N LYS A 179 -2.72 -5.55 26.40
CA LYS A 179 -2.65 -4.35 27.25
C LYS A 179 -3.69 -3.31 26.86
N THR A 180 -3.98 -3.16 25.58
CA THR A 180 -4.87 -2.11 25.06
C THR A 180 -6.23 -2.65 24.61
N GLY A 181 -6.34 -3.94 24.30
CA GLY A 181 -7.53 -4.56 23.70
C GLY A 181 -7.70 -4.28 22.20
N GLN A 182 -6.75 -3.59 21.57
CA GLN A 182 -6.73 -3.29 20.14
C GLN A 182 -6.40 -4.54 19.33
N GLY A 183 -7.06 -4.73 18.18
CA GLY A 183 -6.94 -5.89 17.31
C GLY A 183 -8.29 -6.26 16.73
N HIS A 184 -8.46 -7.48 16.22
CA HIS A 184 -9.66 -7.88 15.48
C HIS A 184 -10.01 -6.88 14.37
N THR A 185 -9.00 -6.48 13.60
CA THR A 185 -9.20 -5.60 12.45
C THR A 185 -9.92 -6.38 11.36
N MET A 186 -11.19 -6.07 11.11
CA MET A 186 -12.04 -6.79 10.15
C MET A 186 -12.26 -6.02 8.85
N GLY A 187 -11.44 -5.00 8.59
CA GLY A 187 -11.40 -4.38 7.28
C GLY A 187 -10.49 -3.16 7.17
N LEU A 188 -10.11 -2.91 5.93
CA LEU A 188 -9.33 -1.77 5.47
C LEU A 188 -9.98 -1.23 4.20
N MET A 189 -10.32 0.04 4.20
CA MET A 189 -10.72 0.81 3.02
C MET A 189 -9.76 1.99 2.90
N TYR A 190 -8.90 1.96 1.88
CA TYR A 190 -8.00 3.08 1.63
C TYR A 190 -8.77 4.25 1.00
N TRP A 191 -8.37 5.46 1.36
CA TRP A 191 -8.78 6.69 0.71
C TRP A 191 -7.71 7.04 -0.34
N LEU A 192 -8.03 7.16 -1.62
CA LEU A 192 -9.32 6.91 -2.29
C LEU A 192 -9.12 6.11 -3.58
N ILE A 193 -10.18 5.56 -4.15
CA ILE A 193 -10.06 4.70 -5.32
C ILE A 193 -9.73 5.49 -6.59
N ASN A 194 -10.45 6.58 -6.90
CA ASN A 194 -10.36 7.26 -8.19
C ASN A 194 -10.29 8.79 -8.08
N ASP A 195 -9.69 9.39 -9.10
CA ASP A 195 -9.65 10.84 -9.30
C ASP A 195 -10.89 11.36 -10.03
N ILE A 196 -11.30 12.59 -9.67
CA ILE A 196 -12.35 13.35 -10.39
C ILE A 196 -11.78 14.24 -11.51
N TRP A 197 -10.49 14.55 -11.45
CA TRP A 197 -9.74 15.38 -12.40
C TRP A 197 -8.22 15.18 -12.19
N GLN A 198 -7.39 15.73 -13.06
CA GLN A 198 -5.93 15.53 -13.00
C GLN A 198 -5.29 16.41 -11.92
N ALA A 199 -4.98 15.83 -10.76
CA ALA A 199 -4.35 16.52 -9.64
C ALA A 199 -3.54 15.53 -8.77
N PRO A 200 -2.62 16.01 -7.92
CA PRO A 200 -2.08 15.19 -6.84
C PRO A 200 -3.20 14.84 -5.86
N THR A 201 -3.39 13.55 -5.59
CA THR A 201 -4.44 13.05 -4.71
C THR A 201 -4.02 11.72 -4.09
N TRP A 202 -4.85 11.20 -3.19
CA TRP A 202 -4.70 9.85 -2.64
C TRP A 202 -5.17 8.75 -3.59
N ALA A 203 -5.61 9.09 -4.81
CA ALA A 203 -6.22 8.12 -5.69
C ALA A 203 -5.20 7.07 -6.12
N THR A 204 -5.65 5.83 -6.30
CA THR A 204 -4.85 4.78 -6.95
C THR A 204 -5.21 4.63 -8.43
N ILE A 205 -6.37 5.14 -8.85
CA ILE A 205 -6.79 5.26 -10.25
C ILE A 205 -6.87 6.75 -10.63
N GLU A 206 -6.08 7.13 -11.63
CA GLU A 206 -6.02 8.48 -12.18
C GLU A 206 -7.30 8.84 -12.94
N TYR A 207 -7.50 10.13 -13.19
CA TYR A 207 -8.53 10.59 -14.12
C TYR A 207 -8.23 9.99 -15.51
N GLY A 208 -9.26 9.42 -16.15
CA GLY A 208 -9.07 8.59 -17.35
C GLY A 208 -8.87 7.10 -17.09
N LEU A 209 -9.08 6.64 -15.84
CA LEU A 209 -9.06 5.23 -15.41
C LEU A 209 -7.70 4.53 -15.49
N LYS A 210 -6.60 5.30 -15.63
CA LYS A 210 -5.24 4.76 -15.62
C LYS A 210 -4.83 4.36 -14.21
N TRP A 211 -4.30 3.15 -14.06
CA TRP A 211 -3.84 2.66 -12.77
C TRP A 211 -2.50 3.29 -12.40
N LYS A 212 -2.41 3.90 -11.21
CA LYS A 212 -1.13 4.19 -10.54
C LYS A 212 -0.48 2.89 -10.08
N MET A 213 0.82 2.94 -9.77
CA MET A 213 1.54 1.81 -9.17
C MET A 213 0.82 1.24 -7.93
N SER A 214 0.23 2.12 -7.13
CA SER A 214 -0.52 1.77 -5.91
C SER A 214 -1.72 0.87 -6.17
N HIS A 215 -2.40 0.96 -7.32
CA HIS A 215 -3.54 0.07 -7.61
C HIS A 215 -3.10 -1.37 -7.88
N TYR A 216 -1.93 -1.56 -8.51
CA TYR A 216 -1.33 -2.90 -8.68
C TYR A 216 -0.94 -3.50 -7.32
N TYR A 217 -0.47 -2.67 -6.38
CA TYR A 217 -0.19 -3.11 -5.02
C TYR A 217 -1.46 -3.46 -4.25
N VAL A 218 -2.54 -2.67 -4.42
CA VAL A 218 -3.86 -2.98 -3.84
C VAL A 218 -4.35 -4.34 -4.31
N ASP A 219 -4.35 -4.61 -5.62
CA ASP A 219 -4.74 -5.90 -6.18
C ASP A 219 -3.91 -7.05 -5.60
N HIS A 220 -2.59 -6.86 -5.50
CA HIS A 220 -1.69 -7.84 -4.93
C HIS A 220 -1.90 -8.09 -3.43
N MET A 221 -1.99 -7.03 -2.63
CA MET A 221 -2.07 -7.11 -1.16
C MET A 221 -3.47 -7.48 -0.66
N TYR A 222 -4.50 -7.41 -1.50
CA TYR A 222 -5.86 -7.87 -1.23
C TYR A 222 -6.13 -9.29 -1.74
N ALA A 223 -5.09 -10.00 -2.19
CA ALA A 223 -5.23 -11.42 -2.49
C ALA A 223 -5.76 -12.18 -1.26
N PRO A 224 -6.75 -13.09 -1.44
CA PRO A 224 -7.45 -13.74 -0.32
C PRO A 224 -6.53 -14.69 0.48
N VAL A 225 -5.42 -15.13 -0.12
CA VAL A 225 -4.35 -15.84 0.56
C VAL A 225 -3.08 -15.05 0.33
N TYR A 226 -2.38 -14.63 1.38
CA TYR A 226 -1.26 -13.68 1.25
C TYR A 226 -0.23 -13.88 2.36
N SER A 227 1.05 -13.64 2.06
CA SER A 227 2.16 -13.78 3.02
C SER A 227 2.70 -12.44 3.47
N ILE A 228 2.98 -12.30 4.77
CA ILE A 228 3.63 -11.13 5.35
C ILE A 228 4.96 -11.56 5.98
N ALA A 229 6.06 -10.94 5.55
CA ALA A 229 7.33 -10.97 6.27
C ALA A 229 7.51 -9.65 7.02
N MET A 230 7.81 -9.73 8.32
CA MET A 230 7.96 -8.58 9.20
C MET A 230 9.25 -8.69 10.03
N LEU A 231 9.98 -7.58 10.14
CA LEU A 231 11.08 -7.40 11.09
C LEU A 231 10.59 -6.55 12.26
N THR A 232 10.70 -7.08 13.48
CA THR A 232 10.26 -6.41 14.71
C THR A 232 11.44 -6.28 15.67
N PRO A 233 11.82 -5.06 16.11
CA PRO A 233 11.28 -3.77 15.67
C PRO A 233 11.65 -3.45 14.22
N TYR A 234 10.89 -2.57 13.56
CA TYR A 234 11.14 -2.19 12.16
C TYR A 234 12.53 -1.63 11.97
N LEU A 235 13.20 -2.09 10.90
CA LEU A 235 14.58 -1.75 10.58
C LEU A 235 15.53 -1.91 11.77
N ALA A 236 15.30 -2.92 12.62
CA ALA A 236 16.19 -3.25 13.72
C ALA A 236 17.65 -3.41 13.24
N ASN A 237 18.59 -3.04 14.10
CA ASN A 237 19.99 -3.32 13.87
C ASN A 237 20.25 -4.83 13.94
N VAL A 238 21.15 -5.36 13.12
CA VAL A 238 21.55 -6.78 13.13
C VAL A 238 22.11 -7.25 14.47
N THR A 239 22.59 -6.31 15.29
CA THR A 239 23.09 -6.57 16.64
C THR A 239 22.00 -6.55 17.72
N ASP A 240 20.75 -6.20 17.39
CA ASP A 240 19.65 -6.26 18.34
C ASP A 240 19.28 -7.72 18.65
N GLU A 241 19.58 -8.14 19.87
CA GLU A 241 19.32 -9.50 20.36
C GLU A 241 17.83 -9.80 20.53
N ASN A 242 16.98 -8.78 20.62
CA ASN A 242 15.52 -8.92 20.75
C ASN A 242 14.81 -8.87 19.39
N ALA A 243 15.51 -8.52 18.32
CA ALA A 243 14.91 -8.40 17.01
C ALA A 243 14.54 -9.76 16.41
N GLN A 244 13.34 -9.84 15.85
CA GLN A 244 12.81 -11.06 15.24
C GLN A 244 12.31 -10.79 13.83
N VAL A 245 12.59 -11.73 12.93
CA VAL A 245 11.93 -11.81 11.63
C VAL A 245 10.85 -12.87 11.72
N SER A 246 9.61 -12.50 11.44
CA SER A 246 8.46 -13.39 11.46
C SER A 246 7.76 -13.44 10.10
N PHE A 247 7.24 -14.62 9.77
CA PHE A 247 6.60 -14.92 8.50
C PHE A 247 5.19 -15.43 8.76
N TYR A 248 4.21 -14.68 8.29
CA TYR A 248 2.79 -14.99 8.46
C TYR A 248 2.17 -15.35 7.12
N VAL A 249 1.14 -16.19 7.17
CA VAL A 249 0.19 -16.35 6.06
C VAL A 249 -1.20 -16.02 6.56
N ILE A 250 -1.92 -15.26 5.75
CA ILE A 250 -3.32 -14.91 5.93
C ILE A 250 -4.13 -15.74 4.95
N ASN A 251 -5.22 -16.33 5.43
CA ASN A 251 -6.25 -16.96 4.62
C ASN A 251 -7.60 -16.29 4.93
N GLU A 252 -8.28 -15.79 3.91
CA GLU A 252 -9.64 -15.25 4.00
C GLU A 252 -10.68 -16.16 3.33
N LEU A 253 -10.24 -17.29 2.76
CA LEU A 253 -11.14 -18.26 2.14
C LEU A 253 -11.85 -19.11 3.21
N LEU A 254 -13.14 -19.37 2.97
CA LEU A 254 -13.96 -20.21 3.85
C LEU A 254 -13.65 -21.71 3.75
N ASN A 255 -12.97 -22.13 2.68
CA ASN A 255 -12.64 -23.52 2.40
C ASN A 255 -11.20 -23.85 2.81
N ASP A 256 -10.95 -25.15 3.00
CA ASP A 256 -9.61 -25.67 3.21
C ASP A 256 -8.62 -25.14 2.17
N THR A 257 -7.53 -24.55 2.67
CA THR A 257 -6.51 -23.89 1.85
C THR A 257 -5.16 -24.53 2.14
N ARG A 258 -4.48 -24.97 1.08
CA ARG A 258 -3.16 -25.58 1.11
C ARG A 258 -2.21 -24.84 0.19
N GLY A 259 -0.93 -24.91 0.51
CA GLY A 259 0.14 -24.30 -0.26
C GLY A 259 1.49 -24.48 0.43
N ASP A 260 2.48 -23.77 -0.07
CA ASP A 260 3.81 -23.72 0.53
C ASP A 260 4.35 -22.29 0.49
N LEU A 261 4.95 -21.87 1.61
CA LEU A 261 5.64 -20.60 1.73
C LEU A 261 7.14 -20.85 1.62
N ILE A 262 7.78 -20.28 0.61
CA ILE A 262 9.24 -20.33 0.42
C ILE A 262 9.80 -18.93 0.55
N CYS A 263 10.66 -18.71 1.52
CA CYS A 263 11.37 -17.46 1.74
C CYS A 263 12.86 -17.62 1.47
N SER A 264 13.40 -16.65 0.75
CA SER A 264 14.79 -16.62 0.32
C SER A 264 15.43 -15.29 0.69
N ILE A 265 16.67 -15.34 1.19
CA ILE A 265 17.48 -14.17 1.49
C ILE A 265 18.39 -13.92 0.30
N TYR A 266 18.24 -12.76 -0.34
CA TYR A 266 19.04 -12.34 -1.47
C TYR A 266 20.01 -11.26 -1.07
N THR A 267 21.13 -11.20 -1.78
CA THR A 267 21.92 -9.97 -1.88
C THR A 267 21.75 -9.37 -3.27
N LEU A 268 21.51 -8.05 -3.31
CA LEU A 268 21.21 -7.35 -4.57
C LEU A 268 22.38 -7.34 -5.56
N ASP A 269 23.59 -7.73 -5.13
CA ASP A 269 24.80 -7.84 -5.96
C ASP A 269 24.78 -9.04 -6.91
N THR A 270 24.18 -10.16 -6.50
CA THR A 270 24.24 -11.45 -7.23
C THR A 270 22.87 -11.96 -7.65
N LEU A 271 21.78 -11.39 -7.10
CA LEU A 271 20.39 -11.83 -7.28
C LEU A 271 20.18 -13.35 -7.10
N SER A 272 21.12 -14.00 -6.42
CA SER A 272 21.11 -15.43 -6.10
C SER A 272 20.80 -15.59 -4.62
N PRO A 273 19.91 -16.52 -4.24
CA PRO A 273 19.55 -16.68 -2.85
C PRO A 273 20.73 -17.26 -2.06
N ARG A 274 21.15 -16.58 -0.99
CA ARG A 274 22.17 -17.09 -0.04
C ARG A 274 21.62 -18.16 0.88
N LEU A 275 20.33 -18.09 1.17
CA LEU A 275 19.60 -19.06 1.98
C LEU A 275 18.15 -19.09 1.50
N SER A 276 17.57 -20.28 1.44
CA SER A 276 16.13 -20.48 1.24
C SER A 276 15.62 -21.43 2.30
N PHE A 277 14.41 -21.16 2.79
CA PHE A 277 13.70 -21.96 3.77
C PHE A 277 12.20 -21.84 3.50
N GLY A 278 11.43 -22.84 3.92
CA GLY A 278 10.01 -22.83 3.66
C GLY A 278 9.27 -23.96 4.36
N ASN A 279 7.96 -23.78 4.47
CA ASN A 279 7.05 -24.67 5.16
C ASN A 279 5.74 -24.79 4.37
N ASP A 280 5.17 -25.98 4.40
CA ASP A 280 3.80 -26.20 3.94
C ASP A 280 2.82 -25.47 4.85
N ILE A 281 1.71 -25.01 4.27
CA ILE A 281 0.62 -24.35 4.99
C ILE A 281 -0.68 -25.13 4.87
N LEU A 282 -1.49 -25.08 5.93
CA LEU A 282 -2.82 -25.66 5.96
C LEU A 282 -3.75 -24.76 6.80
N PHE A 283 -4.80 -24.27 6.15
CA PHE A 283 -5.91 -23.57 6.79
C PHE A 283 -7.19 -24.38 6.61
N THR A 284 -8.00 -24.45 7.66
CA THR A 284 -9.35 -25.07 7.64
C THR A 284 -10.48 -24.04 7.76
N SER A 285 -10.12 -22.78 7.99
CA SER A 285 -11.01 -21.63 8.09
C SER A 285 -10.22 -20.35 7.80
N PRO A 286 -10.88 -19.19 7.65
CA PRO A 286 -10.21 -17.91 7.60
C PRO A 286 -9.43 -17.65 8.90
N ASP A 287 -8.13 -17.33 8.80
CA ASP A 287 -7.27 -17.03 9.94
C ASP A 287 -5.92 -16.43 9.49
N VAL A 288 -5.09 -16.02 10.45
CA VAL A 288 -3.70 -15.62 10.28
C VAL A 288 -2.81 -16.56 11.08
N GLN A 289 -1.87 -17.23 10.42
CA GLN A 289 -0.93 -18.13 11.08
C GLN A 289 0.50 -17.59 11.00
N ASN A 290 1.22 -17.62 12.13
CA ASN A 290 2.68 -17.51 12.12
C ASN A 290 3.28 -18.84 11.65
N ILE A 291 3.91 -18.82 10.48
CA ILE A 291 4.51 -20.02 9.88
C ILE A 291 5.91 -20.25 10.45
N MET A 292 6.71 -19.18 10.58
CA MET A 292 8.08 -19.24 11.07
C MET A 292 8.50 -17.92 11.72
N SER A 293 9.31 -18.00 12.76
CA SER A 293 10.02 -16.85 13.35
C SER A 293 11.47 -17.19 13.64
N PHE A 294 12.37 -16.24 13.41
CA PHE A 294 13.80 -16.40 13.67
C PHE A 294 14.37 -15.15 14.38
N PRO A 295 15.32 -15.32 15.33
CA PRO A 295 16.13 -14.21 15.80
C PRO A 295 16.88 -13.58 14.62
N TYR A 296 16.73 -12.26 14.44
CA TYR A 296 17.24 -11.54 13.28
C TYR A 296 18.76 -11.64 13.17
N SER A 297 19.46 -11.44 14.29
CA SER A 297 20.92 -11.51 14.38
C SER A 297 21.48 -12.87 13.95
N LEU A 298 20.84 -13.97 14.37
CA LEU A 298 21.25 -15.33 14.00
C LEU A 298 21.03 -15.60 12.51
N LEU A 299 19.88 -15.17 11.98
CA LEU A 299 19.55 -15.36 10.57
C LEU A 299 20.54 -14.61 9.67
N MET A 300 20.83 -13.34 10.00
CA MET A 300 21.77 -12.51 9.23
C MET A 300 23.21 -12.99 9.34
N LYS A 301 23.65 -13.45 10.51
CA LYS A 301 24.99 -14.06 10.70
C LYS A 301 25.20 -15.28 9.81
N ARG A 302 24.15 -16.10 9.61
CA ARG A 302 24.23 -17.31 8.77
C ARG A 302 24.49 -17.02 7.30
N VAL A 303 24.04 -15.87 6.81
CA VAL A 303 24.16 -15.46 5.39
C VAL A 303 25.19 -14.35 5.16
N ASP A 304 25.97 -14.00 6.19
CA ASP A 304 26.94 -12.90 6.18
C ASP A 304 26.34 -11.58 5.67
N CYS A 305 25.18 -11.22 6.25
CA CYS A 305 24.49 -9.95 6.04
C CYS A 305 24.74 -9.01 7.21
N LYS A 306 25.16 -7.76 6.92
CA LYS A 306 25.36 -6.67 7.89
C LYS A 306 24.30 -5.58 7.64
N ASP A 307 24.18 -4.60 8.54
CA ASP A 307 23.18 -3.52 8.42
C ASP A 307 23.24 -2.76 7.08
N ASN A 308 24.45 -2.55 6.56
CA ASN A 308 24.69 -1.87 5.28
C ASN A 308 24.82 -2.86 4.11
N SER A 309 24.60 -4.14 4.33
CA SER A 309 24.58 -5.11 3.25
C SER A 309 23.27 -4.99 2.47
N PRO A 310 23.30 -5.16 1.15
CA PRO A 310 22.10 -5.07 0.31
C PRO A 310 21.27 -6.34 0.42
N CYS A 311 20.97 -6.76 1.66
CA CYS A 311 20.21 -7.96 1.94
C CYS A 311 18.73 -7.65 2.01
N ILE A 312 17.94 -8.51 1.39
CA ILE A 312 16.49 -8.46 1.41
C ILE A 312 15.95 -9.88 1.55
N ILE A 313 14.73 -9.99 2.07
CA ILE A 313 14.04 -11.28 2.16
C ILE A 313 12.87 -11.24 1.19
N HIS A 314 12.80 -12.22 0.29
CA HIS A 314 11.69 -12.37 -0.63
C HIS A 314 11.02 -13.71 -0.38
N CYS A 315 9.71 -13.67 -0.14
CA CYS A 315 8.88 -14.84 0.07
C CYS A 315 7.96 -15.05 -1.12
N LEU A 316 7.82 -16.30 -1.55
CA LEU A 316 6.88 -16.76 -2.55
C LEU A 316 5.91 -17.73 -1.87
N LEU A 317 4.64 -17.33 -1.85
CA LEU A 317 3.54 -18.19 -1.43
C LEU A 317 2.93 -18.85 -2.66
N ASN A 318 2.99 -20.18 -2.70
CA ASN A 318 2.44 -21.00 -3.76
C ASN A 318 1.08 -21.54 -3.32
N HIS A 319 0.02 -21.17 -4.04
CA HIS A 319 -1.33 -21.64 -3.78
C HIS A 319 -2.12 -21.77 -5.09
N ASN A 320 -2.74 -22.93 -5.34
CA ASN A 320 -3.58 -23.17 -6.53
C ASN A 320 -2.93 -22.70 -7.85
N GLN A 321 -1.67 -23.06 -8.08
CA GLN A 321 -0.87 -22.65 -9.26
C GLN A 321 -0.58 -21.14 -9.38
N HIS A 322 -0.96 -20.34 -8.39
CA HIS A 322 -0.62 -18.92 -8.29
C HIS A 322 0.56 -18.73 -7.34
N GLN A 323 1.46 -17.81 -7.71
CA GLN A 323 2.58 -17.40 -6.87
C GLN A 323 2.41 -15.95 -6.43
N ILE A 324 2.34 -15.75 -5.13
CA ILE A 324 2.18 -14.45 -4.50
C ILE A 324 3.49 -14.11 -3.82
N GLY A 325 4.20 -13.12 -4.37
CA GLY A 325 5.54 -12.74 -3.92
C GLY A 325 5.53 -11.48 -3.07
N GLN A 326 6.13 -11.53 -1.88
CA GLN A 326 6.29 -10.38 -0.98
C GLN A 326 7.78 -10.15 -0.69
N THR A 327 8.20 -8.89 -0.59
CA THR A 327 9.57 -8.55 -0.21
C THR A 327 9.58 -7.73 1.06
N LEU A 328 10.44 -8.15 2.00
CA LEU A 328 10.83 -7.39 3.17
C LEU A 328 12.21 -6.76 2.93
N PHE A 329 12.24 -5.43 2.98
CA PHE A 329 13.47 -4.65 3.01
C PHE A 329 14.01 -4.59 4.43
N LEU A 330 15.29 -4.91 4.60
CA LEU A 330 15.98 -4.87 5.89
C LEU A 330 16.64 -3.50 6.16
N ASN A 331 16.68 -2.64 5.15
CA ASN A 331 17.14 -1.27 5.18
C ASN A 331 16.31 -0.45 4.18
N ARG A 332 16.38 0.87 4.25
CA ARG A 332 15.64 1.76 3.34
C ARG A 332 16.19 1.64 1.91
N PRO A 333 15.34 1.60 0.87
CA PRO A 333 15.79 1.44 -0.51
C PRO A 333 16.83 2.45 -0.99
N LYS A 334 16.79 3.69 -0.50
CA LYS A 334 17.82 4.71 -0.79
C LYS A 334 19.24 4.32 -0.39
N ASN A 335 19.40 3.35 0.51
CA ASN A 335 20.68 2.86 0.99
C ASN A 335 21.20 1.64 0.19
N TYR A 336 20.42 1.14 -0.78
CA TYR A 336 20.85 0.05 -1.65
C TYR A 336 21.50 0.57 -2.93
N GLN A 337 22.56 -0.11 -3.37
CA GLN A 337 23.03 0.01 -4.75
C GLN A 337 22.14 -0.84 -5.64
N VAL A 338 21.32 -0.20 -6.46
CA VAL A 338 20.46 -0.89 -7.44
C VAL A 338 21.30 -1.19 -8.69
N LEU A 339 21.14 -2.39 -9.25
CA LEU A 339 21.80 -2.78 -10.50
C LEU A 339 20.94 -2.40 -11.71
N ASN A 340 21.57 -2.09 -12.85
CA ASN A 340 20.87 -1.88 -14.11
C ASN A 340 20.13 -3.18 -14.50
N PRO A 341 18.80 -3.18 -14.58
CA PRO A 341 18.06 -4.40 -14.88
C PRO A 341 18.13 -4.81 -16.37
N ASN A 342 18.76 -4.01 -17.25
CA ASN A 342 18.89 -4.26 -18.70
C ASN A 342 17.55 -4.66 -19.35
N LEU A 343 16.49 -3.92 -19.02
CA LEU A 343 15.15 -4.15 -19.57
C LEU A 343 14.94 -3.25 -20.80
N GLN A 344 14.13 -3.71 -21.75
CA GLN A 344 13.66 -2.94 -22.90
C GLN A 344 12.26 -3.45 -23.24
N ILE A 345 11.33 -2.56 -23.61
CA ILE A 345 10.07 -2.81 -24.35
C ILE A 345 9.21 -1.53 -24.27
N GLU A 346 8.50 -1.20 -25.37
CA GLU A 346 7.67 0.00 -25.57
C GLU A 346 6.15 -0.34 -26.08
N THR A 347 5.01 0.22 -25.53
CA THR A 347 3.51 0.35 -25.80
C THR A 347 2.70 1.61 -25.24
N ASN A 348 1.91 2.34 -26.07
CA ASN A 348 1.05 3.50 -25.68
C ASN A 348 -0.44 3.26 -26.05
N VAL A 349 -1.09 2.36 -25.31
CA VAL A 349 -2.54 2.07 -25.44
C VAL A 349 -3.18 2.15 -24.08
N THR A 350 -4.45 2.55 -24.05
CA THR A 350 -5.23 2.60 -22.81
C THR A 350 -5.67 1.19 -22.39
N GLY A 351 -5.31 0.84 -21.16
CA GLY A 351 -5.48 -0.50 -20.60
C GLY A 351 -4.79 -0.57 -19.23
N TYR A 352 -4.56 -1.79 -18.77
CA TYR A 352 -3.76 -2.07 -17.58
C TYR A 352 -2.90 -3.30 -17.80
N PHE A 353 -1.77 -3.38 -17.09
CA PHE A 353 -0.91 -4.57 -17.10
C PHE A 353 -1.42 -5.61 -16.10
N SER A 354 -1.09 -6.89 -16.30
CA SER A 354 -1.41 -7.93 -15.32
C SER A 354 -0.57 -7.79 -14.04
N ARG A 355 0.57 -7.08 -14.10
CA ARG A 355 1.46 -6.74 -12.99
C ARG A 355 2.24 -5.47 -13.31
N ASN A 356 2.49 -4.62 -12.31
CA ASN A 356 3.38 -3.46 -12.41
C ASN A 356 3.95 -3.12 -11.03
N GLY A 357 5.06 -2.37 -10.98
CA GLY A 357 5.73 -1.96 -9.73
C GLY A 357 6.32 -3.12 -8.91
N PHE A 358 6.46 -4.32 -9.48
CA PHE A 358 6.93 -5.50 -8.76
C PHE A 358 8.45 -5.54 -8.64
N HIS A 359 8.95 -6.25 -7.62
CA HIS A 359 10.38 -6.56 -7.50
C HIS A 359 10.73 -7.77 -8.39
N MET A 360 11.71 -7.60 -9.29
CA MET A 360 12.09 -8.61 -10.26
C MET A 360 13.34 -9.38 -9.80
N PHE A 361 13.15 -10.62 -9.33
CA PHE A 361 14.23 -11.54 -8.95
C PHE A 361 14.53 -12.60 -10.03
N GLN A 362 13.63 -12.74 -11.00
CA GLN A 362 13.76 -13.69 -12.09
C GLN A 362 14.36 -13.00 -13.32
N PRO A 363 15.21 -13.68 -14.11
CA PRO A 363 15.81 -13.09 -15.30
C PRO A 363 14.80 -12.84 -16.43
N ARG A 364 13.62 -13.47 -16.38
CA ARG A 364 12.54 -13.32 -17.36
C ARG A 364 11.20 -13.39 -16.67
N MET A 365 10.27 -12.53 -17.09
CA MET A 365 8.87 -12.53 -16.64
C MET A 365 7.96 -12.20 -17.82
N THR A 366 6.78 -12.81 -17.87
CA THR A 366 5.74 -12.47 -18.85
C THR A 366 4.68 -11.62 -18.16
N ILE A 367 4.33 -10.48 -18.77
CA ILE A 367 3.30 -9.56 -18.31
C ILE A 367 2.30 -9.39 -19.44
N ASN A 368 1.02 -9.55 -19.14
CA ASN A 368 -0.04 -9.36 -20.12
C ASN A 368 -0.53 -7.90 -20.05
N PHE A 369 -0.88 -7.33 -21.20
CA PHE A 369 -1.58 -6.04 -21.25
C PHE A 369 -3.05 -6.29 -21.64
N HIS A 370 -3.96 -5.72 -20.85
CA HIS A 370 -5.40 -5.80 -21.05
C HIS A 370 -5.89 -4.46 -21.55
N SER A 371 -6.27 -4.38 -22.84
CA SER A 371 -6.79 -3.13 -23.40
C SER A 371 -8.27 -2.94 -23.05
N TRP A 372 -8.65 -1.70 -22.77
CA TRP A 372 -10.05 -1.32 -22.54
C TRP A 372 -10.90 -1.34 -23.82
N ILE A 373 -10.24 -1.22 -24.97
CA ILE A 373 -10.88 -1.18 -26.29
C ILE A 373 -10.26 -2.22 -27.22
N PRO A 374 -11.03 -2.79 -28.18
CA PRO A 374 -10.46 -3.70 -29.16
C PRO A 374 -9.36 -3.01 -29.98
N ILE A 375 -8.17 -3.61 -30.00
CA ILE A 375 -7.07 -3.17 -30.87
C ILE A 375 -7.33 -3.75 -32.27
N LYS A 376 -7.79 -2.92 -33.20
CA LYS A 376 -8.19 -3.36 -34.55
C LYS A 376 -7.03 -3.44 -35.54
N ASP A 377 -6.00 -2.62 -35.36
CA ASP A 377 -4.83 -2.53 -36.21
C ASP A 377 -3.57 -2.49 -35.33
N PHE A 378 -3.24 -3.63 -34.70
CA PHE A 378 -2.04 -3.71 -33.86
C PHE A 378 -0.80 -3.56 -34.73
N ASP A 379 -0.19 -2.39 -34.64
CA ASP A 379 1.13 -2.12 -35.20
C ASP A 379 2.15 -2.09 -34.07
N LYS A 380 3.02 -3.11 -34.06
CA LYS A 380 4.11 -3.26 -33.09
C LYS A 380 5.06 -2.07 -33.10
N ASP A 381 5.15 -1.33 -34.20
CA ASP A 381 6.07 -0.19 -34.35
C ASP A 381 5.44 1.12 -33.81
N ASN A 382 4.12 1.13 -33.55
CA ASN A 382 3.36 2.26 -32.97
C ASN A 382 2.95 2.03 -31.50
N PHE A 383 3.47 0.99 -30.88
CA PHE A 383 3.25 0.64 -29.49
C PHE A 383 4.50 1.17 -28.70
N ASP A 384 4.40 2.28 -27.91
CA ASP A 384 5.50 2.90 -27.08
C ASP A 384 5.32 2.96 -25.49
N ILE A 385 6.14 2.31 -24.63
CA ILE A 385 5.99 1.74 -23.21
C ILE A 385 7.30 2.20 -22.68
N ARG A 386 7.26 2.76 -21.50
CA ARG A 386 8.50 3.07 -20.84
C ARG A 386 8.49 2.24 -19.58
N HIS A 387 9.55 1.48 -19.40
CA HIS A 387 9.82 0.90 -18.11
C HIS A 387 10.71 1.87 -17.34
N THR A 388 10.59 1.85 -16.03
CA THR A 388 11.44 2.61 -15.14
C THR A 388 11.67 1.74 -13.93
N SER A 389 12.94 1.62 -13.57
CA SER A 389 13.38 0.97 -12.35
C SER A 389 13.91 2.01 -11.39
N LEU A 390 14.11 1.62 -10.13
CA LEU A 390 14.72 2.51 -9.15
C LEU A 390 16.17 2.92 -9.53
N PHE A 391 16.86 2.10 -10.34
CA PHE A 391 18.18 2.43 -10.86
C PHE A 391 18.16 3.66 -11.77
N ASP A 392 17.15 3.81 -12.62
CA ASP A 392 17.08 4.88 -13.63
C ASP A 392 16.92 6.28 -13.00
N VAL A 393 16.44 6.34 -11.76
CA VAL A 393 16.35 7.56 -10.94
C VAL A 393 17.74 8.04 -10.49
N THR A 394 18.67 7.11 -10.29
CA THR A 394 20.03 7.38 -9.80
C THR A 394 21.03 7.76 -10.89
N LEU A 395 20.60 7.73 -12.16
CA LEU A 395 21.44 8.07 -13.32
C LEU A 395 21.39 9.58 -13.62
N PRO A 396 22.55 10.23 -13.88
CA PRO A 396 22.68 11.66 -14.17
C PRO A 396 21.87 12.16 -15.38
#